data_AF-A0A0M0BUX0-F1
#
_entry.id   AF-A0A0M0BUX0-F1
#
_cell.length_a   1.000
_cell.length_b   1.000
_cell.length_c   1.000
_cell.angle_alpha   90.00
_cell.angle_beta   90.00
_cell.angle_gamma   90.00
#
_symmetry.space_group_name_H-M   'P 1'
#
loop_
_entity.id
_entity.type
_entity.pdbx_description
1 polymer ?
#
loop_
_entity_poly.entity_id
_entity_poly.type
_entity_poly.pdbx_seq_one_letter_code
_entity_poly.pdbx_strand_id
1 'polypeptide(L)' 'MIKKAEALRVFYELHDKCKSCLINCVDPDKPSSQIEETSEGFRIMLNCKLDYYAKKCFTPIIEKYKLTLKVENDLVVIS' A
#
# COMPACT_ATOMS: atom_id res chain seq x y z
N MET A 1 11.05 1.39 -8.49
CA MET A 1 10.30 2.29 -9.40
C MET A 1 9.10 1.53 -9.92
N ILE A 2 7.91 1.88 -9.44
CA ILE A 2 6.65 1.21 -9.77
C ILE A 2 5.96 1.98 -10.89
N LYS A 3 5.43 1.29 -11.89
CA LYS A 3 4.60 1.91 -12.94
C LYS A 3 3.16 2.06 -12.46
N LYS A 4 2.38 2.98 -13.05
CA LYS A 4 0.96 3.19 -12.70
C LYS A 4 0.12 1.91 -12.65
N ALA A 5 0.25 1.05 -13.66
CA ALA A 5 -0.50 -0.21 -13.72
C ALA A 5 -0.08 -1.19 -12.62
N GLU A 6 1.20 -1.18 -12.26
CA GLU A 6 1.73 -1.99 -11.16
C GLU A 6 1.26 -1.45 -9.81
N ALA A 7 1.28 -0.13 -9.61
CA ALA A 7 0.72 0.55 -8.44
C ALA A 7 -0.73 0.16 -8.18
N LEU A 8 -1.56 0.22 -9.23
CA LEU A 8 -2.96 -0.18 -9.18
C LEU A 8 -3.09 -1.66 -8.81
N ARG A 9 -2.31 -2.53 -9.44
CA ARG A 9 -2.35 -3.96 -9.16
C ARG A 9 -1.98 -4.28 -7.72
N VAL A 10 -0.91 -3.67 -7.22
CA VAL A 10 -0.46 -3.82 -5.82
C VAL A 10 -1.53 -3.31 -4.86
N PHE A 11 -2.12 -2.16 -5.15
CA PHE A 11 -3.19 -1.57 -4.34
C PHE A 11 -4.40 -2.51 -4.21
N TYR A 12 -4.88 -3.09 -5.32
CA TYR A 12 -6.01 -4.02 -5.29
C TYR A 12 -5.67 -5.35 -4.61
N GLU A 13 -4.46 -5.89 -4.80
CA GLU A 13 -4.02 -7.08 -4.07
C GLU A 13 -3.95 -6.83 -2.55
N LEU A 14 -3.48 -5.64 -2.14
CA LEU A 14 -3.47 -5.23 -0.74
C LEU A 14 -4.90 -5.09 -0.20
N HIS A 15 -5.81 -4.45 -0.94
CA HIS A 15 -7.22 -4.31 -0.55
C HIS A 15 -7.85 -5.69 -0.28
N ASP A 16 -7.72 -6.62 -1.22
CA ASP A 16 -8.29 -7.97 -1.07
C ASP A 16 -7.67 -8.75 0.09
N LYS A 17 -6.35 -8.62 0.28
CA LYS A 17 -5.67 -9.25 1.41
C LYS A 17 -6.12 -8.66 2.75
N CYS A 18 -6.28 -7.34 2.81
CA CYS A 18 -6.61 -6.60 4.02
C CYS A 18 -8.06 -6.77 4.47
N LYS A 19 -8.99 -7.09 3.55
CA LYS A 19 -10.34 -7.54 3.91
C LYS A 19 -10.34 -8.70 4.89
N SER A 20 -9.41 -9.65 4.72
CA SER A 20 -9.26 -10.80 5.62
C SER A 20 -8.58 -10.45 6.95
N CYS A 21 -7.87 -9.33 7.01
CA CYS A 21 -7.13 -8.86 8.18
C CYS A 21 -7.89 -7.80 8.99
N LEU A 22 -9.10 -7.41 8.57
CA LEU A 22 -9.89 -6.30 9.13
C LEU A 22 -9.15 -4.94 9.10
N ILE A 23 -8.29 -4.76 8.10
CA ILE A 23 -7.53 -3.52 7.90
C ILE A 23 -8.22 -2.68 6.83
N ASN A 24 -8.83 -1.57 7.24
CA ASN A 24 -9.70 -0.77 6.37
C ASN A 24 -8.98 0.40 5.66
N CYS A 25 -7.65 0.50 5.79
CA CYS A 25 -6.86 1.61 5.23
C CYS A 25 -6.42 1.40 3.78
N VAL A 26 -6.74 0.26 3.19
CA VAL A 26 -6.53 0.02 1.75
C VAL A 26 -7.90 -0.09 1.13
N ASP A 27 -8.55 1.05 0.89
CA ASP A 27 -9.93 1.09 0.40
C ASP A 27 -9.98 2.01 -0.83
N PRO A 28 -10.33 1.50 -2.03
CA PRO A 28 -10.41 2.29 -3.25
C PRO A 28 -11.47 3.41 -3.19
N ASP A 29 -12.50 3.24 -2.34
CA ASP A 29 -13.59 4.20 -2.21
C ASP A 29 -13.28 5.29 -1.17
N LYS A 30 -12.18 5.17 -0.41
CA LYS A 30 -11.79 6.16 0.59
C LYS A 30 -10.64 7.04 0.11
N PRO A 31 -10.72 8.37 0.31
CA PRO A 31 -9.64 9.30 -0.05
C PRO A 31 -8.36 9.11 0.78
N SER A 32 -8.41 8.30 1.84
CA SER A 32 -7.28 7.99 2.71
C SER A 32 -6.21 7.08 2.10
N SER A 33 -6.50 6.49 0.93
CA SER A 33 -5.66 5.49 0.27
C SER A 33 -5.40 5.97 -1.16
N GLN A 34 -4.23 6.56 -1.39
CA GLN A 34 -3.93 7.29 -2.64
C GLN A 34 -2.77 6.65 -3.39
N ILE A 35 -2.89 6.59 -4.71
CA ILE A 35 -1.76 6.36 -5.60
C ILE A 35 -1.31 7.74 -6.06
N GLU A 36 -0.12 8.15 -5.66
CA GLU A 36 0.45 9.44 -6.00
C GLU A 36 1.53 9.27 -7.08
N GLU A 37 1.54 10.19 -8.03
CA GLU A 37 2.60 10.31 -9.03
C GLU A 37 3.75 11.16 -8.46
N THR A 38 4.98 10.66 -8.60
CA THR A 38 6.21 11.36 -8.20
C THR A 38 7.14 11.50 -9.40
N SER A 39 8.18 12.31 -9.27
CA SER A 39 9.23 12.44 -10.30
C SER A 39 9.94 11.11 -10.60
N GLU A 40 9.83 10.12 -9.71
CA GLU A 40 10.49 8.81 -9.81
C GLU A 40 9.51 7.68 -10.17
N GLY A 41 8.23 7.98 -10.44
CA GLY A 41 7.21 7.00 -10.79
C GLY A 41 5.94 7.16 -9.98
N PHE A 42 5.47 6.08 -9.34
CA PHE A 42 4.28 6.11 -8.50
C PHE A 42 4.58 5.56 -7.11
N ARG A 43 3.84 6.05 -6.11
CA ARG A 43 3.84 5.49 -4.75
C ARG A 43 2.42 5.30 -4.26
N ILE A 44 2.24 4.31 -3.40
CA ILE A 44 0.97 4.07 -2.73
C ILE A 44 1.07 4.62 -1.31
N MET A 45 0.14 5.48 -0.93
CA MET A 45 0.03 6.10 0.37
C MET A 45 -1.21 5.59 1.08
N LEU A 46 -1.04 5.03 2.27
CA LEU A 46 -2.11 4.44 3.06
C LEU A 46 -2.16 5.10 4.43
N ASN A 47 -3.33 5.61 4.80
CA ASN A 47 -3.56 6.16 6.13
C ASN A 47 -3.88 5.03 7.14
N CYS A 48 -2.83 4.37 7.63
CA CYS A 48 -2.93 3.43 8.75
C CYS A 48 -1.65 3.33 9.55
N LYS A 49 -1.81 2.82 10.77
CA LYS A 49 -0.69 2.36 11.57
C LYS A 49 -0.16 1.05 10.99
N LEU A 50 1.15 0.99 10.77
CA LEU A 50 1.83 -0.25 10.41
C LEU A 50 2.10 -1.08 11.66
N ASP A 51 1.05 -1.62 12.27
CA ASP A 51 1.16 -2.54 13.39
C ASP A 51 1.59 -3.95 12.93
N TYR A 52 1.72 -4.87 13.88
CA TYR A 52 2.13 -6.25 13.61
C TYR A 52 1.22 -6.95 12.58
N TYR A 53 -0.09 -6.72 12.64
CA TYR A 53 -1.06 -7.37 11.74
C TYR A 53 -1.00 -6.73 10.35
N ALA A 54 -0.95 -5.41 10.27
CA ALA A 54 -0.81 -4.70 9.00
C ALA A 54 0.49 -5.08 8.28
N LYS A 55 1.59 -5.13 9.02
CA LYS A 55 2.87 -5.59 8.47
C LYS A 55 2.75 -7.01 7.92
N LYS A 56 2.14 -7.95 8.67
CA LYS A 56 1.93 -9.33 8.23
C LYS A 56 1.08 -9.43 6.96
N CYS A 57 0.10 -8.54 6.77
CA CYS A 57 -0.76 -8.54 5.58
C CYS A 57 -0.07 -7.90 4.37
N PHE A 58 0.77 -6.88 4.57
CA PHE A 58 1.51 -6.22 3.51
C PHE A 58 2.71 -7.03 3.03
N THR A 59 3.53 -7.58 3.95
CA THR A 59 4.82 -8.21 3.65
C THR A 59 4.82 -9.16 2.45
N PRO A 60 3.89 -10.12 2.31
CA PRO A 60 3.90 -11.04 1.18
C PRO A 60 3.74 -10.35 -0.18
N ILE A 61 2.96 -9.27 -0.24
CA ILE A 61 2.72 -8.51 -1.48
C ILE A 61 3.94 -7.62 -1.75
N ILE A 62 4.47 -6.96 -0.73
CA ILE A 62 5.68 -6.13 -0.84
C ILE A 62 6.85 -6.96 -1.38
N GLU A 63 7.08 -8.15 -0.83
CA GLU A 63 8.14 -9.07 -1.27
C GLU A 63 7.91 -9.58 -2.69
N LYS A 64 6.67 -9.98 -3.04
CA LYS A 64 6.30 -10.45 -4.39
C LYS A 64 6.66 -9.45 -5.48
N TYR A 65 6.45 -8.16 -5.21
CA TYR A 65 6.72 -7.07 -6.15
C TYR A 65 8.10 -6.42 -5.95
N LYS A 66 8.90 -6.90 -4.99
CA LYS A 66 10.21 -6.31 -4.62
C LYS A 66 10.11 -4.81 -4.30
N LEU A 67 9.05 -4.43 -3.60
CA LEU A 67 8.77 -3.06 -3.21
C LEU A 67 9.35 -2.73 -1.84
N THR A 68 9.40 -1.45 -1.52
CA THR A 68 9.78 -0.93 -0.21
C THR A 68 8.53 -0.54 0.56
N LEU A 69 8.53 -0.79 1.86
CA LEU A 69 7.48 -0.36 2.78
C LEU A 69 8.10 0.53 3.86
N LYS A 70 7.65 1.79 3.93
CA LYS A 70 8.15 2.79 4.90
C LYS A 70 7.00 3.58 5.50
N VAL A 71 7.28 4.28 6.60
CA VAL A 71 6.33 5.20 7.24
C VAL A 71 6.85 6.63 7.08
N GLU A 72 6.04 7.51 6.51
CA GLU A 72 6.34 8.94 6.31
C GLU A 72 5.15 9.77 6.78
N ASN A 73 5.37 10.73 7.68
CA ASN A 73 4.30 11.63 8.20
C ASN A 73 3.03 10.87 8.64
N ASP A 74 3.20 9.80 9.42
CA ASP A 74 2.13 8.91 9.89
C ASP A 74 1.38 8.12 8.79
N LEU A 75 1.86 8.16 7.55
CA LEU A 75 1.34 7.39 6.42
C LEU A 75 2.26 6.22 6.08
N VAL A 76 1.66 5.10 5.69
CA VAL A 76 2.40 3.98 5.12
C VAL A 76 2.60 4.24 3.63
N VAL A 77 3.86 4.24 3.20
CA VAL A 77 4.28 4.50 1.82
C VAL A 77 4.90 3.25 1.20
N ILE A 78 4.45 2.91 0.00
CA ILE A 78 4.93 1.76 -0.79
C ILE A 78 5.48 2.27 -2.13
N SER A 79 6.71 1.88 -2.47
CA SER A 79 7.47 2.37 -3.64
C SER A 79 8.57 1.42 -4.12
#